data_AF-A0A5J5DDT5-F1
#
_entry.id   AF-A0A5J5DDT5-F1
#
_cell.length_a   1.000
_cell.length_b   1.000
_cell.length_c   1.000
_cell.angle_alpha   90.00
_cell.angle_beta   90.00
_cell.angle_gamma   90.00
#
_symmetry.space_group_name_H-M   'P 1'
#
loop_
_entity.id
_entity.type
_entity.pdbx_description
1 polymer ?
#
loop_
_entity_poly.entity_id
_entity_poly.type
_entity_poly.pdbx_seq_one_letter_code
_entity_poly.pdbx_strand_id
1 'polypeptide(L)'
;MVILPVLHIAPLVLLLLLLSEFNLQPFTGTLRDNNFLCKVLLSTELVRAIQDTVSMDVLTTRFYSYGKMYSHDLREQSFSDWPFREECNCTPEKMATAGFVHCPSENEPDVASCFFCLIELEGWEPDDDPWSEHVKRSPNCGFLTMQKDFTELTVAEYCHKEKERLKVFIRKVCHKKMACLRDLIDHSLDSFKAQALYKEDVGLSFCPSAPPQFPQLSARPKREAPQQYRSQPFSTVATTGKDNPLER
;
A
#
# COMPACT_ATOMS: atom_id res chain seq x y z
N MET A 1 15.02 23.69 -19.86
CA MET A 1 14.01 22.61 -19.74
C MET A 1 14.66 21.49 -18.94
N VAL A 2 14.30 21.38 -17.66
CA VAL A 2 14.83 20.36 -16.76
C VAL A 2 14.08 19.05 -17.06
N ILE A 3 14.81 18.02 -17.46
CA ILE A 3 14.28 16.67 -17.60
C ILE A 3 14.12 16.12 -16.17
N LEU A 4 12.87 16.06 -15.68
CA LEU A 4 12.50 15.32 -14.47
C LEU A 4 12.30 13.83 -14.82
N PRO A 5 12.62 12.90 -13.91
CA PRO A 5 13.05 11.55 -14.28
C PRO A 5 11.88 10.58 -14.40
N VAL A 6 11.95 9.74 -15.44
CA VAL A 6 11.11 8.56 -15.69
C VAL A 6 11.32 7.44 -14.63
N LEU A 7 12.03 7.71 -13.52
CA LEU A 7 12.42 6.69 -12.53
C LEU A 7 11.32 6.32 -11.51
N HIS A 8 10.23 7.07 -11.39
CA HIS A 8 9.17 6.75 -10.41
C HIS A 8 8.08 5.80 -10.92
N ILE A 9 8.11 5.40 -12.20
CA ILE A 9 7.09 4.52 -12.80
C ILE A 9 7.45 3.03 -12.61
N ALA A 10 8.73 2.71 -12.48
CA ALA A 10 9.22 1.33 -12.35
C ALA A 10 8.66 0.56 -11.13
N PRO A 11 8.51 1.16 -9.92
CA PRO A 11 7.99 0.42 -8.76
C PRO A 11 6.50 0.09 -8.87
N LEU A 12 5.70 0.97 -9.50
CA LEU A 12 4.27 0.76 -9.72
C LEU A 12 3.99 -0.31 -10.79
N VAL A 13 4.80 -0.32 -11.85
CA VAL A 13 4.71 -1.35 -12.90
C VAL A 13 5.17 -2.71 -12.37
N LEU A 14 6.22 -2.77 -11.55
CA LEU A 14 6.65 -4.01 -10.90
C LEU A 14 5.61 -4.53 -9.90
N LEU A 15 4.94 -3.65 -9.15
CA LEU A 15 3.82 -4.02 -8.27
C LEU A 15 2.63 -4.57 -9.03
N LEU A 16 2.29 -4.01 -10.20
CA LEU A 16 1.20 -4.50 -11.05
C LEU A 16 1.54 -5.84 -11.72
N LEU A 17 2.80 -6.04 -12.12
CA LEU A 17 3.30 -7.31 -12.70
C LEU A 17 3.41 -8.44 -11.65
N LEU A 18 3.78 -8.11 -10.40
CA LEU A 18 3.77 -9.08 -9.31
C LEU A 18 2.35 -9.50 -8.93
N LEU A 19 1.35 -8.63 -9.09
CA LEU A 19 -0.05 -8.97 -8.83
C LEU A 19 -0.69 -9.86 -9.91
N SER A 20 -0.12 -9.94 -11.12
CA SER A 20 -0.62 -10.80 -12.22
C SER A 20 -0.06 -12.22 -12.22
N GLU A 21 1.07 -12.49 -11.56
CA GLU A 21 1.82 -13.77 -11.69
C GLU A 21 1.63 -14.76 -10.52
N PHE A 22 0.92 -14.42 -9.44
CA PHE A 22 0.67 -15.39 -8.35
C PHE A 22 -0.49 -16.35 -8.67
N ASN A 23 -0.21 -17.32 -9.53
CA ASN A 23 -1.01 -18.54 -9.70
C ASN A 23 -0.55 -19.58 -8.67
N LEU A 24 -0.93 -19.39 -7.41
CA LEU A 24 -0.61 -20.32 -6.32
C LEU A 24 -1.44 -21.61 -6.48
N GLN A 25 -0.79 -22.71 -6.87
CA GLN A 25 -1.39 -24.04 -6.79
C GLN A 25 -1.71 -24.40 -5.33
N PRO A 26 -2.82 -25.12 -5.07
CA PRO A 26 -3.31 -25.32 -3.70
C PRO A 26 -2.43 -26.30 -2.92
N PHE A 27 -1.93 -25.86 -1.77
CA PHE A 27 -1.27 -26.69 -0.78
C PHE A 27 -2.32 -27.27 0.19
N THR A 28 -2.33 -28.58 0.41
CA THR A 28 -3.37 -29.33 1.15
C THR A 28 -2.99 -29.63 2.62
N GLY A 29 -2.23 -28.74 3.27
CA GLY A 29 -1.82 -28.89 4.68
C GLY A 29 -2.74 -28.17 5.66
N THR A 30 -2.77 -28.59 6.94
CA THR A 30 -3.51 -27.93 8.03
C THR A 30 -2.63 -26.90 8.78
N LEU A 31 -3.28 -25.89 9.37
CA LEU A 31 -2.74 -24.59 9.84
C LEU A 31 -1.84 -24.63 11.12
N ARG A 32 -1.14 -25.72 11.45
CA ARG A 32 -0.31 -25.76 12.68
C ARG A 32 1.04 -25.05 12.56
N ASP A 33 1.52 -24.77 11.34
CA ASP A 33 2.89 -24.29 11.08
C ASP A 33 2.94 -22.91 10.37
N ASN A 34 2.04 -22.00 10.71
CA ASN A 34 1.85 -20.69 10.03
C ASN A 34 2.94 -19.64 10.25
N ASN A 35 4.01 -19.94 10.97
CA ASN A 35 5.11 -19.00 11.13
C ASN A 35 6.00 -18.92 9.86
N PHE A 36 5.86 -19.86 8.91
CA PHE A 36 6.70 -19.91 7.72
C PHE A 36 6.07 -19.19 6.51
N LEU A 37 4.78 -19.43 6.22
CA LEU A 37 4.08 -18.83 5.07
C LEU A 37 3.89 -17.32 5.18
N CYS A 38 3.57 -16.79 6.38
CA CYS A 38 3.56 -15.35 6.61
C CYS A 38 4.96 -14.75 6.39
N LYS A 39 6.03 -15.42 6.81
CA LYS A 39 7.40 -14.93 6.56
C LYS A 39 7.75 -14.90 5.07
N VAL A 40 7.28 -15.87 4.29
CA VAL A 40 7.54 -15.95 2.84
C VAL A 40 6.75 -14.90 2.05
N LEU A 41 5.50 -14.60 2.42
CA LEU A 41 4.73 -13.51 1.79
C LEU A 41 5.24 -12.11 2.17
N LEU A 42 5.98 -12.01 3.29
CA LEU A 42 6.50 -10.75 3.83
C LEU A 42 8.02 -10.57 3.63
N SER A 43 8.73 -11.52 3.00
CA SER A 43 10.20 -11.47 2.85
C SER A 43 10.70 -10.93 1.50
N THR A 44 9.84 -10.68 0.53
CA THR A 44 10.26 -10.10 -0.75
C THR A 44 10.28 -8.57 -0.66
N GLU A 45 11.06 -7.92 -1.54
CA GLU A 45 11.51 -6.52 -1.45
C GLU A 45 10.42 -5.44 -1.26
N LEU A 46 9.14 -5.82 -1.33
CA LEU A 46 7.94 -5.00 -1.08
C LEU A 46 7.92 -4.35 0.30
N VAL A 47 8.35 -5.05 1.35
CA VAL A 47 8.39 -4.50 2.72
C VAL A 47 9.45 -3.43 2.88
N ARG A 48 10.66 -3.70 2.35
CA ARG A 48 11.79 -2.74 2.42
C ARG A 48 11.48 -1.45 1.66
N ALA A 49 10.77 -1.52 0.54
CA ALA A 49 10.35 -0.33 -0.21
C ALA A 49 9.29 0.53 0.52
N ILE A 50 8.62 0.00 1.55
CA ILE A 50 7.59 0.73 2.30
C ILE A 50 8.19 1.53 3.47
N GLN A 51 9.34 1.12 4.02
CA GLN A 51 9.87 1.51 5.34
C GLN A 51 10.52 2.90 5.49
N ASP A 52 10.76 3.67 4.42
CA ASP A 52 11.55 4.92 4.52
C ASP A 52 10.81 6.18 5.03
N THR A 53 9.80 6.06 5.91
CA THR A 53 9.12 7.22 6.51
C THR A 53 8.57 6.91 7.89
N VAL A 54 8.89 7.73 8.91
CA VAL A 54 8.46 7.59 10.33
C VAL A 54 6.93 7.41 10.49
N SER A 55 6.15 8.00 9.60
CA SER A 55 4.68 7.92 9.59
C SER A 55 4.12 6.55 9.15
N MET A 56 4.95 5.72 8.49
CA MET A 56 4.59 4.37 8.05
C MET A 56 4.92 3.28 9.06
N ASP A 57 5.77 3.55 10.05
CA ASP A 57 6.23 2.56 11.02
C ASP A 57 5.09 2.03 11.89
N VAL A 58 4.14 2.89 12.29
CA VAL A 58 2.96 2.50 13.06
C VAL A 58 2.06 1.56 12.27
N LEU A 59 1.72 1.93 11.03
CA LEU A 59 0.88 1.08 10.16
C LEU A 59 1.57 -0.25 9.84
N THR A 60 2.87 -0.22 9.62
CA THR A 60 3.69 -1.39 9.32
C THR A 60 3.76 -2.33 10.53
N THR A 61 4.01 -1.79 11.72
CA THR A 61 4.03 -2.55 12.99
C THR A 61 2.67 -3.17 13.30
N ARG A 62 1.58 -2.41 13.12
CA ARG A 62 0.20 -2.93 13.22
C ARG A 62 -0.04 -4.05 12.22
N PHE A 63 0.36 -3.89 10.96
CA PHE A 63 0.14 -4.92 9.95
C PHE A 63 0.82 -6.26 10.29
N TYR A 64 2.05 -6.23 10.81
CA TYR A 64 2.78 -7.43 11.25
C TYR A 64 2.16 -8.10 12.47
N SER A 65 1.74 -7.31 13.46
CA SER A 65 1.10 -7.85 14.67
C SER A 65 -0.31 -8.39 14.38
N TYR A 66 -1.04 -7.75 13.46
CA TYR A 66 -2.41 -8.11 13.11
C TYR A 66 -2.56 -9.46 12.42
N GLY A 67 -1.48 -10.05 11.89
CA GLY A 67 -1.49 -11.43 11.40
C GLY A 67 -1.83 -12.45 12.50
N LYS A 68 -1.62 -12.11 13.78
CA LYS A 68 -2.00 -12.95 14.92
C LYS A 68 -3.43 -12.67 15.40
N MET A 69 -4.01 -11.54 15.00
CA MET A 69 -5.29 -11.04 15.51
C MET A 69 -6.50 -11.71 14.85
N TYR A 70 -6.30 -12.76 14.05
CA TYR A 70 -7.38 -13.70 13.73
C TYR A 70 -7.89 -14.42 14.98
N SER A 71 -7.01 -14.65 15.98
CA SER A 71 -7.40 -15.17 17.29
C SER A 71 -8.25 -14.15 18.04
N HIS A 72 -9.46 -14.56 18.43
CA HIS A 72 -10.36 -13.76 19.25
C HIS A 72 -9.73 -13.43 20.61
N ASP A 73 -9.19 -14.42 21.31
CA ASP A 73 -8.54 -14.25 22.61
C ASP A 73 -7.43 -13.18 22.58
N LEU A 74 -6.61 -13.14 21.53
CA LEU A 74 -5.55 -12.14 21.38
C LEU A 74 -6.11 -10.74 21.14
N ARG A 75 -7.26 -10.61 20.47
CA ARG A 75 -7.95 -9.33 20.32
C ARG A 75 -8.50 -8.87 21.66
N GLU A 76 -9.18 -9.74 22.39
CA GLU A 76 -9.73 -9.40 23.70
C GLU A 76 -8.64 -8.99 24.71
N GLN A 77 -7.52 -9.72 24.74
CA GLN A 77 -6.36 -9.40 25.59
C GLN A 77 -5.74 -8.03 25.30
N SER A 78 -5.95 -7.46 24.10
CA SER A 78 -5.45 -6.12 23.80
C SER A 78 -6.11 -5.02 24.65
N PHE A 79 -7.35 -5.24 25.11
CA PHE A 79 -8.17 -4.29 25.88
C PHE A 79 -7.86 -4.31 27.39
N SER A 80 -6.57 -4.37 27.75
CA SER A 80 -6.10 -4.44 29.14
C SER A 80 -6.47 -3.18 29.96
N ASP A 81 -6.38 -1.99 29.35
CA ASP A 81 -6.70 -0.71 30.00
C ASP A 81 -8.01 -0.09 29.47
N TRP A 82 -8.92 -0.91 28.93
CA TRP A 82 -10.18 -0.42 28.36
C TRP A 82 -11.16 0.05 29.44
N PRO A 83 -11.76 1.25 29.30
CA PRO A 83 -12.60 1.84 30.35
C PRO A 83 -13.99 1.21 30.48
N PHE A 84 -14.53 0.61 29.41
CA PHE A 84 -15.90 0.10 29.39
C PHE A 84 -15.94 -1.42 29.61
N ARG A 85 -16.29 -1.85 30.82
CA ARG A 85 -16.29 -3.26 31.22
C ARG A 85 -17.69 -3.72 31.59
N GLU A 86 -18.00 -3.71 32.89
CA GLU A 86 -19.31 -4.12 33.39
C GLU A 86 -20.38 -3.10 32.97
N GLU A 87 -21.60 -3.59 32.73
CA GLU A 87 -22.77 -2.77 32.39
C GLU A 87 -22.65 -1.91 31.11
N CYS A 88 -21.67 -2.20 30.25
CA CYS A 88 -21.48 -1.53 28.96
C CYS A 88 -21.79 -2.47 27.78
N ASN A 89 -22.08 -1.90 26.63
CA ASN A 89 -22.26 -2.58 25.35
C ASN A 89 -20.97 -2.67 24.53
N CYS A 90 -19.99 -1.81 24.78
CA CYS A 90 -18.67 -1.84 24.15
C CYS A 90 -17.60 -2.53 25.01
N THR A 91 -17.93 -3.69 25.59
CA THR A 91 -17.00 -4.48 26.43
C THR A 91 -15.82 -5.04 25.62
N PRO A 92 -14.67 -5.40 26.25
CA PRO A 92 -13.55 -6.05 25.56
C PRO A 92 -13.95 -7.25 24.69
N GLU A 93 -14.83 -8.12 25.21
CA GLU A 93 -15.35 -9.29 24.50
C GLU A 93 -16.13 -8.88 23.24
N LYS A 94 -17.03 -7.89 23.34
CA LYS A 94 -17.82 -7.41 22.20
C LYS A 94 -16.98 -6.67 21.18
N MET A 95 -16.01 -5.87 21.63
CA MET A 95 -15.02 -5.21 20.77
C MET A 95 -14.20 -6.24 19.98
N ALA A 96 -13.68 -7.27 20.66
CA ALA A 96 -12.94 -8.36 20.04
C ALA A 96 -13.82 -9.18 19.07
N THR A 97 -15.09 -9.41 19.41
CA THR A 97 -16.06 -10.09 18.55
C THR A 97 -16.33 -9.30 17.26
N ALA A 98 -16.41 -7.97 17.35
CA ALA A 98 -16.52 -7.10 16.19
C ALA A 98 -15.19 -6.93 15.41
N GLY A 99 -14.11 -7.57 15.84
CA GLY A 99 -12.82 -7.58 15.15
C GLY A 99 -11.91 -6.40 15.50
N PHE A 100 -12.20 -5.67 16.58
CA PHE A 100 -11.36 -4.57 17.06
C PHE A 100 -10.20 -5.06 17.91
N VAL A 101 -9.14 -4.25 17.92
CA VAL A 101 -7.93 -4.37 18.73
C VAL A 101 -7.71 -3.01 19.37
N HIS A 102 -7.46 -2.97 20.68
CA HIS A 102 -7.15 -1.74 21.39
C HIS A 102 -5.79 -1.20 20.96
N CYS A 103 -5.74 0.09 20.63
CA CYS A 103 -4.59 0.76 20.04
C CYS A 103 -4.36 2.13 20.69
N PRO A 104 -4.24 2.22 22.03
CA PRO A 104 -4.21 3.49 22.74
C PRO A 104 -2.96 4.30 22.39
N SER A 105 -3.11 5.62 22.40
CA SER A 105 -2.01 6.58 22.42
C SER A 105 -2.13 7.46 23.68
N GLU A 106 -1.08 8.23 24.03
CA GLU A 106 -1.12 9.11 25.20
C GLU A 106 -2.29 10.11 25.16
N ASN A 107 -2.70 10.54 23.96
CA ASN A 107 -3.77 11.51 23.76
C ASN A 107 -5.12 10.87 23.43
N GLU A 108 -5.12 9.60 23.02
CA GLU A 108 -6.30 8.91 22.49
C GLU A 108 -6.39 7.51 23.16
N PRO A 109 -6.80 7.45 24.44
CA PRO A 109 -6.73 6.23 25.25
C PRO A 109 -7.74 5.15 24.84
N ASP A 110 -8.79 5.51 24.09
CA ASP A 110 -9.88 4.62 23.69
C ASP A 110 -9.89 4.30 22.18
N VAL A 111 -8.78 4.54 21.48
CA VAL A 111 -8.68 4.16 20.06
C VAL A 111 -8.73 2.65 19.91
N ALA A 112 -9.65 2.19 19.07
CA ALA A 112 -9.78 0.80 18.67
C ALA A 112 -9.69 0.66 17.15
N SER A 113 -8.93 -0.32 16.68
CA SER A 113 -8.68 -0.54 15.26
C SER A 113 -9.11 -1.94 14.83
N CYS A 114 -9.85 -2.07 13.73
CA CYS A 114 -10.15 -3.39 13.18
C CYS A 114 -8.88 -4.03 12.60
N PHE A 115 -8.57 -5.27 13.01
CA PHE A 115 -7.36 -5.95 12.53
C PHE A 115 -7.34 -6.23 11.02
N PHE A 116 -8.52 -6.24 10.39
CA PHE A 116 -8.69 -6.62 8.98
C PHE A 116 -8.80 -5.41 8.05
N CYS A 117 -9.80 -4.54 8.26
CA CYS A 117 -9.99 -3.37 7.41
C CYS A 117 -9.18 -2.14 7.85
N LEU A 118 -8.52 -2.22 9.01
CA LEU A 118 -7.71 -1.15 9.61
C LEU A 118 -8.48 0.15 9.84
N ILE A 119 -9.81 0.09 9.93
CA ILE A 119 -10.57 1.26 10.39
C ILE A 119 -10.24 1.53 11.85
N GLU A 120 -10.09 2.80 12.19
CA GLU A 120 -9.79 3.28 13.54
C GLU A 120 -10.99 4.11 13.99
N LEU A 121 -11.46 3.84 15.21
CA LEU A 121 -12.57 4.53 15.86
C LEU A 121 -12.12 4.90 17.27
N GLU A 122 -12.57 6.06 17.72
CA GLU A 122 -12.32 6.67 19.03
C GLU A 122 -13.60 7.36 19.51
N GLY A 123 -13.61 7.81 20.76
CA GLY A 123 -14.78 8.43 21.38
C GLY A 123 -15.89 7.42 21.65
N TRP A 124 -15.53 6.23 22.13
CA TRP A 124 -16.48 5.18 22.44
C TRP A 124 -17.34 5.56 23.65
N GLU A 125 -18.63 5.29 23.55
CA GLU A 125 -19.60 5.46 24.64
C GLU A 125 -20.04 4.10 25.19
N PRO A 126 -20.44 4.01 26.48
CA PRO A 126 -20.87 2.75 27.10
C PRO A 126 -21.93 1.99 26.32
N ASP A 127 -22.85 2.69 25.65
CA ASP A 127 -23.99 2.07 24.95
C ASP A 127 -23.70 1.66 23.50
N ASP A 128 -22.52 2.03 22.96
CA ASP A 128 -22.14 1.72 21.59
C ASP A 128 -22.09 0.20 21.35
N ASP A 129 -22.68 -0.24 20.24
CA ASP A 129 -22.52 -1.61 19.75
C ASP A 129 -21.34 -1.69 18.76
N PRO A 130 -20.22 -2.37 19.11
CA PRO A 130 -19.04 -2.41 18.26
C PRO A 130 -19.31 -3.02 16.88
N TRP A 131 -20.18 -4.02 16.81
CA TRP A 131 -20.52 -4.66 15.53
C TRP A 131 -21.25 -3.68 14.61
N SER A 132 -22.28 -3.00 15.13
CA SER A 132 -23.05 -2.00 14.39
C SER A 132 -22.18 -0.83 13.93
N GLU A 133 -21.30 -0.30 14.78
CA GLU A 133 -20.38 0.76 14.36
C GLU A 133 -19.40 0.26 13.28
N HIS A 134 -18.90 -0.97 13.38
CA HIS A 134 -18.04 -1.54 12.33
C HIS A 134 -18.79 -1.68 11.00
N VAL A 135 -20.01 -2.23 11.00
CA VAL A 135 -20.85 -2.35 9.78
C VAL A 135 -21.14 -0.98 9.17
N LYS A 136 -21.51 0.00 9.99
CA LYS A 136 -21.82 1.36 9.55
C LYS A 136 -20.63 2.06 8.90
N ARG A 137 -19.43 1.89 9.47
CA ARG A 137 -18.23 2.63 9.05
C ARG A 137 -17.41 1.89 7.98
N SER A 138 -17.48 0.57 7.92
CA SER A 138 -16.78 -0.26 6.93
C SER A 138 -17.62 -1.51 6.54
N PRO A 139 -18.76 -1.34 5.86
CA PRO A 139 -19.70 -2.42 5.56
C PRO A 139 -19.12 -3.55 4.70
N ASN A 140 -18.09 -3.24 3.91
CA ASN A 140 -17.42 -4.21 3.02
C ASN A 140 -16.16 -4.84 3.67
N CYS A 141 -16.04 -4.81 4.98
CA CYS A 141 -14.91 -5.44 5.67
C CYS A 141 -14.90 -6.95 5.42
N GLY A 142 -13.75 -7.48 4.98
CA GLY A 142 -13.60 -8.92 4.70
C GLY A 142 -13.73 -9.81 5.94
N PHE A 143 -13.58 -9.24 7.14
CA PHE A 143 -13.86 -9.92 8.42
C PHE A 143 -15.37 -10.03 8.69
N LEU A 144 -16.15 -8.96 8.48
CA LEU A 144 -17.61 -8.98 8.68
C LEU A 144 -18.32 -10.00 7.76
N THR A 145 -17.72 -10.31 6.62
CA THR A 145 -18.23 -11.29 5.65
C THR A 145 -17.67 -12.71 5.86
N MET A 146 -16.91 -12.94 6.92
CA MET A 146 -16.33 -14.24 7.23
C MET A 146 -17.40 -15.12 7.90
N GLN A 147 -17.72 -16.27 7.28
CA GLN A 147 -18.77 -17.17 7.75
C GLN A 147 -18.25 -18.26 8.71
N LYS A 148 -16.95 -18.50 8.69
CA LYS A 148 -16.26 -19.53 9.48
C LYS A 148 -15.37 -18.86 10.50
N ASP A 149 -15.16 -19.51 11.64
CA ASP A 149 -14.09 -19.11 12.53
C ASP A 149 -12.72 -19.31 11.84
N PHE A 150 -11.72 -18.53 12.23
CA PHE A 150 -10.39 -18.62 11.63
C PHE A 150 -9.77 -20.02 11.79
N THR A 151 -10.10 -20.75 12.86
CA THR A 151 -9.62 -22.12 13.12
C THR A 151 -10.18 -23.14 12.14
N GLU A 152 -11.28 -22.81 11.46
CA GLU A 152 -12.00 -23.68 10.53
C GLU A 152 -11.68 -23.37 9.05
N LEU A 153 -10.87 -22.34 8.80
CA LEU A 153 -10.44 -21.99 7.45
C LEU A 153 -9.44 -23.03 6.92
N THR A 154 -9.59 -23.40 5.65
CA THR A 154 -8.52 -24.06 4.91
C THR A 154 -7.37 -23.08 4.65
N VAL A 155 -6.18 -23.60 4.35
CA VAL A 155 -5.03 -22.76 3.96
C VAL A 155 -5.36 -21.86 2.77
N ALA A 156 -6.10 -22.35 1.79
CA ALA A 156 -6.50 -21.56 0.62
C ALA A 156 -7.44 -20.39 1.01
N GLU A 157 -8.42 -20.65 1.88
CA GLU A 157 -9.34 -19.61 2.39
C GLU A 157 -8.58 -18.56 3.23
N TYR A 158 -7.68 -19.01 4.11
CA TYR A 158 -6.81 -18.13 4.89
C TYR A 158 -5.95 -17.24 3.99
N CYS A 159 -5.25 -17.83 3.01
CA CYS A 159 -4.43 -17.07 2.05
C CYS A 159 -5.26 -16.06 1.26
N HIS A 160 -6.50 -16.40 0.89
CA HIS A 160 -7.42 -15.48 0.24
C HIS A 160 -7.77 -14.30 1.15
N LYS A 161 -8.13 -14.54 2.41
CA LYS A 161 -8.44 -13.49 3.38
C LYS A 161 -7.22 -12.59 3.66
N GLU A 162 -6.04 -13.18 3.76
CA GLU A 162 -4.80 -12.42 3.98
C GLU A 162 -4.43 -11.56 2.77
N LYS A 163 -4.70 -12.03 1.55
CA LYS A 163 -4.58 -11.21 0.33
C LYS A 163 -5.52 -9.99 0.38
N GLU A 164 -6.75 -10.16 0.84
CA GLU A 164 -7.69 -9.04 1.01
C GLU A 164 -7.20 -8.05 2.09
N ARG A 165 -6.69 -8.54 3.22
CA ARG A 165 -6.08 -7.71 4.27
C ARG A 165 -4.88 -6.92 3.75
N LEU A 166 -3.99 -7.58 3.00
CA LEU A 166 -2.81 -6.95 2.40
C LEU A 166 -3.20 -5.86 1.39
N LYS A 167 -4.24 -6.08 0.56
CA LYS A 167 -4.76 -5.04 -0.35
C LYS A 167 -5.22 -3.81 0.41
N VAL A 168 -5.92 -3.98 1.53
CA VAL A 168 -6.37 -2.86 2.38
C VAL A 168 -5.17 -2.10 2.95
N PHE A 169 -4.18 -2.82 3.47
CA PHE A 169 -2.94 -2.23 3.99
C PHE A 169 -2.22 -1.41 2.93
N ILE A 170 -1.93 -1.99 1.76
CA ILE A 170 -1.26 -1.31 0.65
C ILE A 170 -2.03 -0.05 0.24
N ARG A 171 -3.36 -0.14 0.13
CA ARG A 171 -4.20 1.03 -0.20
C ARG A 171 -4.03 2.16 0.82
N LYS A 172 -4.08 1.85 2.12
CA LYS A 172 -3.90 2.84 3.19
C LYS A 172 -2.49 3.44 3.19
N VAL A 173 -1.47 2.61 3.01
CA VAL A 173 -0.06 3.05 2.87
C VAL A 173 0.08 4.04 1.71
N CYS A 174 -0.43 3.68 0.52
CA CYS A 174 -0.37 4.53 -0.65
C CYS A 174 -1.10 5.86 -0.42
N HIS A 175 -2.30 5.83 0.15
CA HIS A 175 -3.04 7.05 0.46
C HIS A 175 -2.26 7.95 1.43
N LYS A 176 -1.72 7.41 2.53
CA LYS A 176 -0.96 8.19 3.51
C LYS A 176 0.31 8.79 2.91
N LYS A 177 1.04 8.03 2.08
CA LYS A 177 2.21 8.53 1.34
C LYS A 177 1.84 9.64 0.36
N MET A 178 0.73 9.50 -0.36
CA MET A 178 0.25 10.54 -1.28
C MET A 178 -0.17 11.82 -0.56
N ALA A 179 -0.81 11.71 0.61
CA ALA A 179 -1.15 12.86 1.45
C ALA A 179 0.12 13.59 1.94
N CYS A 180 1.06 12.85 2.53
CA CYS A 180 2.33 13.41 2.99
C CYS A 180 3.12 14.10 1.85
N LEU A 181 3.15 13.50 0.67
CA LEU A 181 3.79 14.11 -0.50
C LEU A 181 3.12 15.43 -0.89
N ARG A 182 1.78 15.50 -0.81
CA ARG A 182 1.03 16.74 -1.09
C ARG A 182 1.41 17.84 -0.10
N ASP A 183 1.43 17.53 1.19
CA ASP A 183 1.79 18.49 2.24
C ASP A 183 3.22 19.01 2.05
N LEU A 184 4.16 18.14 1.70
CA LEU A 184 5.54 18.53 1.40
C LEU A 184 5.65 19.47 0.19
N ILE A 185 4.86 19.23 -0.85
CA ILE A 185 4.79 20.11 -2.03
C ILE A 185 4.24 21.47 -1.62
N ASP A 186 3.14 21.51 -0.87
CA ASP A 186 2.50 22.75 -0.45
C ASP A 186 3.44 23.58 0.44
N HIS A 187 4.10 22.95 1.41
CA HIS A 187 5.13 23.62 2.23
C HIS A 187 6.30 24.15 1.40
N SER A 188 6.74 23.41 0.39
CA SER A 188 7.83 23.86 -0.49
C SER A 188 7.39 25.07 -1.32
N LEU A 189 6.17 25.04 -1.87
CA LEU A 189 5.58 26.15 -2.64
C LEU A 189 5.45 27.41 -1.78
N ASP A 190 4.98 27.26 -0.53
CA ASP A 190 4.84 28.40 0.37
C ASP A 190 6.18 29.00 0.78
N SER A 191 7.22 28.16 0.96
CA SER A 191 8.59 28.63 1.15
C SER A 191 9.11 29.42 -0.06
N PHE A 192 8.86 28.95 -1.29
CA PHE A 192 9.25 29.69 -2.49
C PHE A 192 8.50 31.02 -2.64
N LYS A 193 7.20 31.07 -2.32
CA LYS A 193 6.42 32.33 -2.32
C LYS A 193 6.95 33.31 -1.28
N ALA A 194 7.22 32.85 -0.06
CA ALA A 194 7.77 33.70 1.01
C ALA A 194 9.13 34.30 0.62
N GLN A 195 9.98 33.51 -0.06
CA GLN A 195 11.27 34.00 -0.60
C GLN A 195 11.09 35.04 -1.72
N ALA A 196 10.06 34.91 -2.55
CA ALA A 196 9.75 35.88 -3.59
C ALA A 196 9.25 37.21 -2.99
N LEU A 197 8.32 37.15 -2.04
CA LEU A 197 7.79 38.33 -1.34
C LEU A 197 8.88 39.07 -0.55
N TYR A 198 9.77 38.35 0.15
CA TYR A 198 10.91 38.96 0.83
C TYR A 198 11.84 39.71 -0.13
N LYS A 199 12.00 39.25 -1.37
CA LYS A 199 12.80 39.94 -2.38
C LYS A 199 12.13 41.21 -2.91
N GLU A 200 10.80 41.26 -2.92
CA GLU A 200 10.02 42.44 -3.32
C GLU A 200 10.03 43.52 -2.23
N ASP A 201 9.93 43.15 -0.95
CA ASP A 201 9.87 44.08 0.18
C ASP A 201 11.22 44.73 0.55
N VAL A 202 12.36 44.07 0.27
CA VAL A 202 13.70 44.59 0.60
C VAL A 202 14.27 45.51 -0.49
N GLY A 203 13.53 45.76 -1.58
CA GLY A 203 13.91 46.76 -2.58
C GLY A 203 15.28 46.51 -3.22
N LEU A 204 15.70 45.25 -3.37
CA LEU A 204 16.90 44.91 -4.14
C LEU A 204 16.61 45.14 -5.63
N SER A 205 16.84 46.37 -6.08
CA SER A 205 16.80 46.74 -7.49
C SER A 205 17.76 45.83 -8.27
N PHE A 206 17.21 45.11 -9.25
CA PHE A 206 18.01 44.45 -10.27
C PHE A 206 18.79 45.53 -11.03
N CYS A 207 20.08 45.71 -10.73
CA CYS A 207 21.00 46.26 -11.71
C CYS A 207 21.12 45.19 -12.80
N PRO A 208 20.78 45.45 -14.07
CA PRO A 208 21.05 44.51 -15.14
C PRO A 208 22.56 44.52 -15.39
N SER A 209 23.31 43.75 -14.60
CA SER A 209 24.68 43.39 -14.95
C SER A 209 24.62 42.59 -16.25
N ALA A 210 25.41 43.07 -17.22
CA ALA A 210 25.48 42.60 -18.59
C ALA A 210 25.43 41.07 -18.72
N PRO A 211 24.80 40.53 -19.79
CA PRO A 211 24.70 39.10 -19.99
C PRO A 211 26.11 38.47 -20.02
N PRO A 212 26.30 37.29 -19.42
CA PRO A 212 27.60 36.62 -19.43
C PRO A 212 27.98 36.32 -20.88
N GLN A 213 29.15 36.81 -21.30
CA GLN A 213 29.73 36.45 -22.59
C GLN A 213 30.11 34.97 -22.55
N PHE A 214 29.37 34.15 -23.27
CA PHE A 214 29.72 32.75 -23.48
C PHE A 214 30.96 32.66 -24.39
N PRO A 215 31.93 31.76 -24.10
CA PRO A 215 32.99 31.45 -25.04
C PRO A 215 32.37 30.88 -26.33
N GLN A 216 32.72 31.46 -27.48
CA GLN A 216 32.32 30.95 -28.79
C GLN A 216 32.86 29.53 -28.98
N LEU A 217 31.98 28.53 -28.92
CA LEU A 217 32.29 27.17 -29.30
C LEU A 217 32.49 27.12 -30.82
N SER A 218 33.68 26.71 -31.25
CA SER A 218 34.00 26.46 -32.65
C SER A 218 33.05 25.44 -33.28
N ALA A 219 32.73 25.68 -34.56
CA ALA A 219 31.74 24.92 -35.31
C ALA A 219 32.03 23.40 -35.30
N ARG A 220 31.02 22.61 -34.91
CA ARG A 220 31.01 21.15 -35.10
C ARG A 220 30.89 20.80 -36.58
N PRO A 221 31.53 19.71 -37.07
CA PRO A 221 31.31 19.22 -38.42
C PRO A 221 29.87 18.72 -38.60
N LYS A 222 29.27 18.98 -39.76
CA LYS A 222 27.94 18.50 -40.15
C LYS A 222 27.91 16.97 -40.11
N ARG A 223 26.94 16.39 -39.39
CA ARG A 223 26.62 14.96 -39.50
C ARG A 223 25.74 14.73 -40.74
N GLU A 224 26.13 13.76 -41.55
CA GLU A 224 25.37 13.29 -42.72
C GLU A 224 24.06 12.62 -42.30
N ALA A 225 23.04 12.75 -43.15
CA ALA A 225 21.71 12.21 -42.93
C ALA A 225 21.71 10.67 -43.05
N PRO A 226 20.97 9.92 -42.21
CA PRO A 226 20.81 8.48 -42.40
C PRO A 226 20.00 8.19 -43.66
N GLN A 227 20.51 7.27 -44.50
CA GLN A 227 19.85 6.78 -45.69
C GLN A 227 18.54 6.06 -45.35
N GLN A 228 17.47 6.39 -46.10
CA GLN A 228 16.18 5.70 -46.08
C GLN A 228 16.36 4.21 -46.39
N TYR A 229 16.01 3.33 -45.45
CA TYR A 229 15.83 1.92 -45.78
C TYR A 229 14.47 1.72 -46.45
N ARG A 230 14.55 1.37 -47.73
CA ARG A 230 13.46 1.07 -48.66
C ARG A 230 12.83 -0.28 -48.29
N SER A 231 11.53 -0.28 -47.99
CA SER A 231 10.68 -1.46 -47.90
C SER A 231 10.57 -2.18 -49.25
N GLN A 232 10.75 -3.51 -49.28
CA GLN A 232 10.38 -4.40 -50.39
C GLN A 232 10.08 -5.84 -49.89
N PRO A 233 9.35 -6.66 -50.68
CA PRO A 233 8.10 -7.29 -50.22
C PRO A 233 8.15 -8.80 -49.93
N PHE A 234 7.01 -9.27 -49.40
CA PHE A 234 6.62 -10.66 -49.14
C PHE A 234 6.92 -11.64 -50.27
N SER A 235 7.34 -12.86 -49.90
CA SER A 235 7.37 -14.05 -50.76
C SER A 235 6.80 -15.26 -50.01
N THR A 236 5.82 -15.90 -50.65
CA THR A 236 5.06 -17.08 -50.26
C THR A 236 5.78 -18.36 -50.66
N VAL A 237 5.90 -19.39 -49.79
CA VAL A 237 6.03 -20.83 -50.16
C VAL A 237 5.58 -21.65 -48.94
N ALA A 238 4.38 -22.24 -48.93
CA ALA A 238 3.98 -23.57 -49.40
C ALA A 238 4.18 -24.71 -48.37
N THR A 239 3.06 -25.36 -48.11
CA THR A 239 2.79 -26.51 -47.25
C THR A 239 3.35 -27.82 -47.80
N THR A 240 3.86 -28.69 -46.93
CA THR A 240 3.85 -30.15 -47.15
C THR A 240 3.42 -30.85 -45.87
N GLY A 241 2.33 -31.62 -45.98
CA GLY A 241 1.86 -32.52 -44.94
C GLY A 241 2.58 -33.87 -45.00
N LYS A 242 2.43 -34.64 -43.91
CA LYS A 242 2.43 -36.11 -43.90
C LYS A 242 1.60 -36.61 -42.72
N ASP A 243 0.70 -37.52 -43.07
CA ASP A 243 -0.28 -38.29 -42.29
C ASP A 243 0.37 -39.12 -41.15
N ASN A 244 -0.23 -39.20 -39.94
CA ASN A 244 -1.18 -40.21 -39.37
C ASN A 244 -0.50 -41.59 -39.06
N PRO A 245 -0.95 -42.49 -38.13
CA PRO A 245 -2.29 -42.62 -37.51
C PRO A 245 -2.40 -43.10 -36.02
N LEU A 246 -3.63 -42.95 -35.48
CA LEU A 246 -4.48 -43.81 -34.61
C LEU A 246 -3.95 -44.68 -33.43
N GLU A 247 -4.90 -44.87 -32.49
CA GLU A 247 -5.01 -45.82 -31.36
C GLU A 247 -4.61 -45.24 -29.99
N ARG A 248 -5.42 -45.29 -28.92
CA ARG A 248 -6.70 -45.94 -28.63
C ARG A 248 -7.35 -45.24 -27.44
#